data_AF-A0A2G2M5E8-F1
#
_entry.id   AF-A0A2G2M5E8-F1
#
_cell.length_a   1.000
_cell.length_b   1.000
_cell.length_c   1.000
_cell.angle_alpha   90.00
_cell.angle_beta   90.00
_cell.angle_gamma   90.00
#
_symmetry.space_group_name_H-M   'P 1'
#
loop_
_entity.id
_entity.type
_entity.pdbx_description
1 polymer ?
#
loop_
_entity_poly.entity_id
_entity_poly.type
_entity_poly.pdbx_seq_one_letter_code
_entity_poly.pdbx_strand_id
1 'polypeptide(L)'
;MHIKKERFIGLRVTEKEYQKIKLKAKKAKMNISQYVSLSALDKDIFIVEGLKELIHQLAKVGNNLNQMTMLAHSRRITAIDLSSLKKVVVDIWQLLNSLTEKTKRTGR
;
A
#
# COMPACT_ATOMS: atom_id res chain seq x y z
N MET A 1 -7.83 10.65 16.22
CA MET A 1 -8.88 11.69 16.26
C MET A 1 -10.07 11.20 15.45
N HIS A 2 -11.22 10.91 16.07
CA HIS A 2 -12.43 10.55 15.31
C HIS A 2 -13.01 11.81 14.68
N ILE A 3 -13.03 11.89 13.35
CA ILE A 3 -13.67 12.99 12.62
C ILE A 3 -15.18 12.74 12.66
N LYS A 4 -15.91 13.61 13.35
CA LYS A 4 -17.38 13.55 13.40
C LYS A 4 -17.95 14.08 12.09
N LYS A 5 -18.81 13.31 11.42
CA LYS A 5 -19.57 13.80 10.26
C LYS A 5 -20.83 14.51 10.77
N GLU A 6 -20.96 15.80 10.48
CA GLU A 6 -22.02 16.65 11.03
C GLU A 6 -23.18 16.92 10.05
N ARG A 7 -22.98 16.67 8.76
CA ARG A 7 -23.96 16.94 7.70
C ARG A 7 -24.29 15.68 6.92
N PHE A 8 -25.57 15.52 6.60
CA PHE A 8 -26.09 14.46 5.73
C PHE A 8 -26.39 15.03 4.34
N ILE A 9 -26.00 14.30 3.30
CA ILE A 9 -26.31 14.62 1.90
C ILE A 9 -27.11 13.45 1.34
N GLY A 10 -28.36 13.71 0.97
CA GLY A 10 -29.21 12.75 0.29
C GLY A 10 -28.98 12.77 -1.22
N LEU A 11 -28.80 11.60 -1.83
CA LEU A 11 -28.64 11.45 -3.27
C LEU A 11 -29.70 10.48 -3.81
N ARG A 12 -30.55 10.96 -4.70
CA ARG A 12 -31.45 10.09 -5.48
C ARG A 12 -30.72 9.64 -6.74
N VAL A 13 -30.78 8.35 -7.01
CA VAL A 13 -30.18 7.71 -8.18
C VAL A 13 -31.15 6.71 -8.76
N THR A 14 -31.03 6.45 -10.06
CA THR A 14 -31.65 5.30 -10.70
C THR A 14 -31.00 4.00 -10.22
N GLU A 15 -31.69 2.86 -10.40
CA GLU A 15 -31.14 1.55 -10.06
C GLU A 15 -29.83 1.26 -10.81
N LYS A 16 -29.76 1.65 -12.09
CA LYS A 16 -28.54 1.48 -12.91
C LYS A 16 -27.36 2.27 -12.35
N GLU A 17 -27.59 3.49 -11.88
CA GLU A 17 -26.54 4.31 -11.26
C GLU A 17 -26.12 3.76 -9.89
N TYR A 18 -27.07 3.33 -9.07
CA TYR A 18 -26.80 2.70 -7.79
C TYR A 18 -25.86 1.49 -7.94
N GLN A 19 -26.16 0.58 -8.87
CA GLN A 19 -25.32 -0.59 -9.11
C GLN A 19 -23.91 -0.22 -9.59
N LYS A 20 -23.79 0.79 -10.47
CA LYS A 20 -22.47 1.30 -10.89
C LYS A 20 -21.68 1.86 -9.72
N ILE A 21 -22.30 2.67 -8.87
CA ILE A 21 -21.67 3.25 -7.67
C ILE A 21 -21.24 2.14 -6.70
N LYS A 22 -22.12 1.16 -6.45
CA LYS A 22 -21.83 0.02 -5.59
C LYS A 22 -20.64 -0.80 -6.08
N LEU A 23 -20.57 -1.09 -7.38
CA LEU A 23 -19.45 -1.80 -7.98
C LEU A 23 -18.14 -1.01 -7.88
N LYS A 24 -18.18 0.30 -8.15
CA LYS A 24 -17.02 1.18 -8.01
C LYS A 24 -16.53 1.26 -6.56
N ALA A 25 -17.44 1.42 -5.60
CA ALA A 25 -17.13 1.41 -4.17
C ALA A 25 -16.52 0.07 -3.72
N LYS A 26 -17.08 -1.07 -4.18
CA LYS A 26 -16.54 -2.40 -3.91
C LYS A 26 -15.13 -2.57 -4.48
N LYS A 27 -14.90 -2.14 -5.72
CA LYS A 27 -13.56 -2.14 -6.33
C LYS A 27 -12.59 -1.29 -5.51
N ALA A 28 -13.03 -0.13 -5.03
CA ALA A 28 -12.29 0.75 -4.12
C ALA A 28 -12.08 0.22 -2.69
N LYS A 29 -12.63 -0.96 -2.34
CA LYS A 29 -12.64 -1.50 -0.97
C LYS A 29 -13.22 -0.52 0.06
N MET A 30 -14.24 0.25 -0.35
CA MET A 30 -14.90 1.27 0.45
C MET A 30 -16.41 1.05 0.52
N ASN A 31 -17.06 1.63 1.52
CA ASN A 31 -18.53 1.74 1.49
C ASN A 31 -18.98 2.85 0.51
N ILE A 32 -20.25 2.84 0.14
CA ILE A 32 -20.82 3.77 -0.84
C ILE A 32 -20.66 5.23 -0.40
N SER A 33 -20.92 5.54 0.86
CA SER A 33 -20.83 6.92 1.38
C SER A 33 -19.39 7.45 1.33
N GLN A 34 -18.41 6.64 1.70
CA GLN A 34 -17.00 6.99 1.60
C GLN A 34 -16.57 7.18 0.15
N TYR A 35 -16.93 6.24 -0.72
CA TYR A 35 -16.60 6.31 -2.14
C TYR A 35 -17.16 7.57 -2.80
N VAL A 36 -18.45 7.85 -2.62
CA VAL A 36 -19.12 9.04 -3.17
C VAL A 36 -18.53 10.31 -2.59
N SER A 37 -18.28 10.35 -1.27
CA SER A 37 -17.69 11.53 -0.63
C SER A 37 -16.28 11.84 -1.12
N LEU A 38 -15.44 10.84 -1.38
CA LEU A 38 -14.09 11.06 -1.92
C LEU A 38 -14.15 11.43 -3.40
N SER A 39 -14.99 10.73 -4.16
CA SER A 39 -15.17 11.00 -5.60
C SER A 39 -15.72 12.40 -5.86
N ALA A 40 -16.63 12.90 -5.01
CA ALA A 40 -17.19 14.24 -5.12
C ALA A 40 -16.24 15.37 -4.66
N LEU A 41 -15.13 15.02 -4.00
CA LEU A 41 -14.10 15.97 -3.57
C LEU A 41 -12.87 15.92 -4.49
N ASP A 42 -12.97 15.29 -5.66
CA ASP A 42 -11.88 15.05 -6.61
C ASP A 42 -10.62 14.47 -5.94
N LYS A 43 -10.81 13.66 -4.89
CA LYS A 43 -9.72 12.97 -4.22
C LYS A 43 -9.39 11.70 -4.98
N ASP A 44 -8.15 11.57 -5.40
CA ASP A 44 -7.65 10.34 -6.00
C ASP A 44 -7.83 9.14 -5.05
N ILE A 45 -8.39 8.05 -5.58
CA ILE A 45 -8.58 6.79 -4.85
C ILE A 45 -7.56 5.79 -5.38
N PHE A 46 -6.45 5.64 -4.64
CA PHE A 46 -5.40 4.66 -4.96
C PHE A 46 -5.58 3.37 -4.17
N ILE A 47 -5.50 2.24 -4.88
CA ILE A 47 -5.51 0.91 -4.27
C ILE A 47 -4.19 0.25 -4.60
N VAL A 48 -3.37 0.04 -3.57
CA VAL A 48 -2.12 -0.70 -3.69
C VAL A 48 -2.38 -2.10 -3.15
N GLU A 49 -2.55 -3.06 -4.07
CA GLU A 49 -2.62 -4.48 -3.72
C GLU A 49 -1.20 -5.07 -3.61
N GLY A 50 -1.03 -6.16 -2.85
CA GLY A 50 0.27 -6.84 -2.75
C GLY A 50 1.25 -6.24 -1.74
N LEU A 51 0.93 -5.11 -1.10
CA LEU A 51 1.85 -4.48 -0.13
C LEU A 51 2.09 -5.35 1.12
N LYS A 52 1.06 -6.08 1.57
CA LYS A 52 1.17 -6.97 2.73
C LYS A 52 2.07 -8.17 2.41
N GLU A 53 1.91 -8.73 1.22
CA GLU A 53 2.71 -9.82 0.68
C GLU A 53 4.17 -9.38 0.51
N LEU A 54 4.40 -8.15 0.01
CA LEU A 54 5.74 -7.55 -0.08
C LEU A 54 6.40 -7.43 1.30
N ILE A 55 5.70 -6.90 2.30
CA ILE A 55 6.20 -6.78 3.67
C ILE A 55 6.58 -8.16 4.23
N HIS A 56 5.76 -9.18 3.98
CA HIS A 56 6.04 -10.55 4.43
C HIS A 56 7.30 -11.13 3.79
N GLN A 57 7.48 -10.95 2.48
CA GLN A 57 8.68 -11.42 1.79
C GLN A 57 9.94 -10.68 2.28
N LEU A 58 9.83 -9.36 2.52
CA LEU A 58 10.92 -8.57 3.07
C LEU A 58 11.30 -9.03 4.50
N ALA A 59 10.31 -9.36 5.33
CA ALA A 59 10.54 -9.91 6.67
C ALA A 59 11.28 -11.26 6.63
N LYS A 60 10.92 -12.15 5.69
CA LYS A 60 11.64 -13.41 5.47
C LYS A 60 13.10 -13.17 5.07
N VAL A 61 13.33 -12.22 4.17
CA VAL A 61 14.68 -11.83 3.74
C VAL A 61 15.49 -11.30 4.92
N GLY A 62 14.92 -10.43 5.77
CA GLY A 62 15.55 -9.94 6.99
C GLY A 62 15.87 -11.05 8.00
N ASN A 63 14.98 -12.03 8.16
CA ASN A 63 15.22 -13.18 9.03
C ASN A 63 16.38 -14.04 8.54
N ASN A 64 16.45 -14.30 7.23
CA ASN A 64 17.56 -15.05 6.64
C ASN A 64 18.89 -14.31 6.82
N LEU A 65 18.89 -12.98 6.65
CA LEU A 65 20.06 -12.13 6.92
C LEU A 65 20.49 -12.22 8.40
N ASN A 66 19.55 -12.14 9.35
CA ASN A 66 19.86 -12.28 10.77
C ASN A 66 20.49 -13.64 11.10
N GLN A 67 20.00 -14.73 10.51
CA GLN A 67 20.58 -16.05 10.69
C GLN A 67 22.02 -16.11 10.16
N MET A 68 22.26 -15.56 8.97
CA MET A 68 23.60 -15.48 8.39
C MET A 68 24.55 -14.66 9.26
N THR A 69 24.11 -13.51 9.78
CA THR A 69 24.88 -12.68 10.71
C THR A 69 25.25 -13.43 11.99
N MET A 70 24.31 -14.22 12.55
CA MET A 70 24.58 -15.07 13.71
C MET A 70 25.61 -16.18 13.42
N LEU A 71 25.55 -16.79 12.24
CA LEU A 71 26.51 -17.79 11.81
C LEU A 71 27.91 -17.19 11.57
N ALA A 72 27.98 -15.98 11.01
CA ALA A 72 29.24 -15.25 10.87
C ALA A 72 29.82 -14.84 12.24
N HIS A 73 28.98 -14.31 13.15
CA HIS A 73 29.40 -13.93 14.50
C HIS A 73 29.92 -15.12 15.31
N SER A 74 29.31 -16.30 15.14
CA SER A 74 29.78 -17.55 15.77
C SER A 74 31.03 -18.16 15.12
N ARG A 75 31.70 -17.45 14.19
CA ARG A 75 32.86 -17.89 13.41
C ARG A 75 32.62 -19.17 12.60
N ARG A 76 31.37 -19.55 12.38
CA ARG A 76 30.98 -20.71 11.56
C ARG A 76 31.06 -20.40 10.07
N ILE A 77 31.00 -19.12 9.70
CA ILE A 77 31.17 -18.62 8.35
C ILE A 77 32.15 -17.45 8.40
N THR A 78 33.14 -17.41 7.51
CA THR A 78 34.21 -16.41 7.51
C THR A 78 33.97 -15.25 6.54
N ALA A 79 33.15 -15.45 5.50
CA ALA A 79 32.74 -14.40 4.58
C ALA A 79 31.37 -14.73 3.96
N ILE A 80 30.51 -13.71 3.84
CA ILE A 80 29.21 -13.80 3.18
C ILE A 80 29.11 -12.63 2.20
N ASP A 81 28.89 -12.92 0.92
CA ASP A 81 28.59 -11.89 -0.07
C ASP A 81 27.11 -11.48 0.03
N LEU A 82 26.88 -10.25 0.47
CA LEU A 82 25.55 -9.65 0.62
C LEU A 82 25.23 -8.63 -0.48
N SER A 83 26.08 -8.52 -1.51
CA SER A 83 25.97 -7.49 -2.55
C SER A 83 24.66 -7.60 -3.33
N SER A 84 24.27 -8.84 -3.68
CA SER A 84 23.01 -9.13 -4.37
C SER A 84 21.79 -8.78 -3.52
N LEU A 85 21.81 -9.11 -2.23
CA LEU A 85 20.75 -8.79 -1.28
C LEU A 85 20.59 -7.28 -1.11
N LYS A 86 21.71 -6.56 -0.93
CA LYS A 86 21.72 -5.09 -0.82
C LYS A 86 21.06 -4.45 -2.05
N LYS A 87 21.35 -4.95 -3.25
CA LYS A 87 20.74 -4.47 -4.49
C LYS A 87 19.21 -4.63 -4.48
N VAL A 88 18.71 -5.83 -4.14
CA VAL A 88 17.26 -6.09 -4.07
C VAL A 88 16.56 -5.18 -3.05
N VAL A 89 17.17 -4.95 -1.88
CA VAL A 89 16.59 -4.05 -0.85
C VAL A 89 16.54 -2.61 -1.34
N VAL A 90 17.60 -2.14 -2.02
CA VAL A 90 17.64 -0.79 -2.63
C VAL A 90 16.58 -0.66 -3.72
N ASP A 91 16.42 -1.66 -4.58
CA ASP A 91 15.44 -1.64 -5.67
C ASP A 91 14.00 -1.57 -5.12
N ILE A 92 13.71 -2.33 -4.05
CA ILE A 92 12.40 -2.27 -3.35
C ILE A 92 12.17 -0.88 -2.76
N TRP A 93 13.20 -0.29 -2.12
CA TRP A 93 13.09 1.05 -1.54
C TRP A 93 12.85 2.14 -2.61
N GLN A 94 13.53 2.06 -3.74
CA GLN A 94 13.31 2.98 -4.87
C GLN A 94 11.91 2.84 -5.45
N LEU A 95 11.42 1.61 -5.59
CA LEU A 95 10.07 1.35 -6.06
C LEU A 95 9.02 1.94 -5.10
N LEU A 96 9.17 1.72 -3.79
CA LEU A 96 8.29 2.27 -2.76
C LEU A 96 8.28 3.80 -2.80
N ASN A 97 9.44 4.44 -2.92
CA ASN A 97 9.53 5.90 -3.05
C ASN A 97 8.88 6.41 -4.35
N SER A 98 8.99 5.67 -5.45
CA SER A 98 8.32 6.06 -6.70
C SER A 98 6.80 6.02 -6.58
N LEU A 99 6.27 5.06 -5.81
CA LEU A 99 4.84 4.95 -5.53
C LEU A 99 4.37 6.09 -4.64
N THR A 100 5.11 6.43 -3.58
CA THR A 100 4.75 7.53 -2.68
C THR A 100 4.89 8.90 -3.35
N GLU A 101 5.89 9.12 -4.20
CA GLU A 101 6.02 10.37 -4.95
C GLU A 101 4.94 10.54 -6.03
N LYS A 102 4.52 9.47 -6.69
CA LYS A 102 3.36 9.49 -7.59
C LYS A 102 2.06 9.84 -6.84
N THR A 103 1.89 9.36 -5.61
CA THR A 103 0.73 9.76 -4.80
C THR A 103 0.75 11.23 -4.35
N LYS A 104 1.91 11.91 -4.38
CA LYS A 104 2.03 13.34 -4.02
C LYS A 104 1.82 14.30 -5.21
N ARG A 105 2.13 13.89 -6.44
CA ARG A 105 2.17 14.79 -7.61
C ARG A 105 0.82 15.03 -8.28
N THR A 106 -0.16 14.16 -8.08
CA THR A 106 -1.49 14.25 -8.72
C THR A 106 -2.49 15.09 -7.91
N GLY A 107 -2.12 15.54 -6.71
CA GLY A 107 -2.89 16.49 -5.89
C GLY A 107 -2.70 17.96 -6.26
N ARG A 108 -2.42 18.29 -7.53
CA ARG A 108 -2.36 19.65 -8.07
C ARG A 108 -3.25 19.80 -9.28
#